data_AF-K0VCJ5-F1
#
_entry.id   AF-K0VCJ5-F1
#
_cell.length_a   1.000
_cell.length_b   1.000
_cell.length_c   1.000
_cell.angle_alpha   90.00
_cell.angle_beta   90.00
_cell.angle_gamma   90.00
#
_symmetry.space_group_name_H-M   'P 1'
#
loop_
_entity.id
_entity.type
_entity.pdbx_description
1 polymer ?
#
loop_
_entity_poly.entity_id
_entity_poly.type
_entity_poly.pdbx_seq_one_letter_code
_entity_poly.pdbx_strand_id
1 'polypeptide(L)' 'MTIIPLDRSFTRWDELLALILTAFASMNGRIDPPSSALRLTAQALAEKAEAEIGHVAIEQGK' A
#
# COMPACT_ATOMS: atom_id res chain seq x y z
N MET A 1 -3.28 2.47 18.14
CA MET A 1 -3.48 2.57 16.68
C MET A 1 -3.72 4.03 16.34
N THR A 2 -2.93 4.57 15.41
CA THR A 2 -3.07 5.94 14.90
C THR A 2 -3.35 5.86 13.41
N ILE A 3 -4.33 6.62 12.94
CA ILE A 3 -4.64 6.71 11.50
C ILE A 3 -4.09 8.04 11.01
N ILE A 4 -3.29 8.01 9.93
CA ILE A 4 -2.75 9.20 9.28
C ILE A 4 -3.11 9.20 7.79
N PRO A 5 -3.29 10.38 7.17
CA PRO A 5 -3.47 10.46 5.73
C PRO A 5 -2.21 9.98 4.99
N LEU A 6 -2.42 9.37 3.83
CA LEU A 6 -1.35 9.18 2.83
C LEU A 6 -1.31 10.44 1.99
N ASP A 7 -0.47 11.38 2.38
CA ASP A 7 -0.18 12.62 1.65
C ASP A 7 1.34 12.74 1.40
N ARG A 8 1.80 13.88 0.88
CA ARG A 8 3.22 14.17 0.63
C ARG A 8 4.14 14.02 1.84
N SER A 9 3.62 14.06 3.05
CA SER A 9 4.41 13.90 4.28
C SER A 9 4.74 12.43 4.58
N PHE A 10 4.03 11.49 3.97
CA PHE A 10 4.30 10.06 4.13
C PHE A 10 5.52 9.64 3.30
N THR A 11 6.44 8.90 3.92
CA THR A 11 7.72 8.51 3.31
C THR A 11 7.98 7.00 3.32
N ARG A 12 7.19 6.22 4.07
CA ARG A 12 7.36 4.77 4.27
C ARG A 12 6.73 3.94 3.14
N TRP A 13 6.93 4.37 1.89
CA TRP A 13 6.28 3.78 0.71
C TRP A 13 6.69 2.32 0.45
N ASP A 14 7.97 1.99 0.67
CA ASP A 14 8.45 0.61 0.54
C ASP A 14 7.83 -0.32 1.58
N GLU A 15 7.67 0.15 2.82
CA GLU A 15 7.02 -0.62 3.89
C GLU A 15 5.53 -0.83 3.60
N LEU A 16 4.85 0.21 3.10
CA LEU A 16 3.47 0.11 2.65
C LEU A 16 3.31 -0.87 1.49
N LEU A 17 4.23 -0.84 0.51
CA LEU A 17 4.24 -1.80 -0.60
C LEU A 17 4.42 -3.23 -0.09
N ALA A 18 5.38 -3.46 0.82
CA ALA A 18 5.61 -4.77 1.42
C ALA A 18 4.38 -5.29 2.18
N LEU A 19 3.70 -4.42 2.93
CA LEU A 19 2.44 -4.76 3.61
C LEU A 19 1.36 -5.19 2.61
N ILE A 20 1.14 -4.40 1.55
CA ILE A 20 0.16 -4.72 0.51
C ILE A 20 0.50 -6.06 -0.15
N LEU A 21 1.73 -6.26 -0.62
CA LEU A 21 2.12 -7.50 -1.28
C LEU A 21 1.96 -8.71 -0.35
N THR A 22 2.31 -8.57 0.93
CA THR A 22 2.15 -9.63 1.94
C THR A 22 0.67 -9.97 2.18
N ALA A 23 -0.19 -8.96 2.31
CA ALA A 23 -1.63 -9.17 2.52
C ALA A 23 -2.30 -9.88 1.34
N PHE A 24 -1.83 -9.63 0.12
CA PHE A 24 -2.39 -10.23 -1.10
C PHE A 24 -1.69 -11.52 -1.55
N ALA A 25 -0.57 -11.90 -0.94
CA ALA A 25 0.22 -13.07 -1.34
C ALA A 25 -0.58 -14.39 -1.36
N SER A 26 -1.49 -14.58 -0.39
CA SER A 26 -2.32 -15.80 -0.30
C SER A 26 -3.30 -15.97 -1.47
N MET A 27 -3.63 -14.88 -2.17
CA MET A 27 -4.50 -14.86 -3.35
C MET A 27 -3.72 -15.05 -4.65
N ASN A 28 -2.38 -14.97 -4.62
CA ASN A 28 -1.56 -15.10 -5.82
C ASN A 28 -1.76 -16.48 -6.48
N GLY A 29 -2.00 -16.50 -7.79
CA GLY A 29 -2.28 -17.72 -8.56
C GLY A 29 -3.67 -18.34 -8.33
N ARG A 30 -4.53 -17.75 -7.48
CA ARG A 30 -5.91 -18.21 -7.25
C ARG A 30 -6.97 -17.46 -8.04
N ILE A 31 -6.63 -16.28 -8.56
CA ILE A 31 -7.53 -15.38 -9.28
C ILE A 31 -6.99 -15.09 -10.69
N ASP A 32 -7.89 -15.06 -11.67
CA ASP A 32 -7.61 -14.73 -13.08
C ASP A 32 -8.60 -13.64 -13.55
N PRO A 33 -8.13 -12.42 -13.91
CA PRO A 33 -6.74 -11.99 -13.96
C PRO A 33 -6.11 -11.82 -12.55
N PRO A 34 -4.76 -11.88 -12.45
CA PRO A 34 -4.06 -11.66 -11.19
C PRO A 34 -4.33 -10.26 -10.63
N SER A 35 -4.22 -10.13 -9.30
CA SER A 35 -4.43 -8.86 -8.59
C SER A 35 -3.56 -7.74 -9.19
N SER A 36 -4.15 -6.56 -9.37
CA SER A 36 -3.43 -5.34 -9.75
C SER A 36 -2.36 -4.95 -8.73
N ALA A 37 -2.44 -5.46 -7.49
CA ALA A 37 -1.43 -5.25 -6.45
C ALA A 37 -0.02 -5.71 -6.90
N LEU A 38 0.07 -6.72 -7.76
CA LEU A 38 1.36 -7.19 -8.29
C LEU A 38 2.05 -6.19 -9.23
N ARG A 39 1.32 -5.16 -9.70
CA ARG A 39 1.87 -4.09 -10.53
C ARG A 39 2.21 -2.82 -9.74
N LEU A 40 1.97 -2.82 -8.42
CA LEU A 40 2.29 -1.66 -7.59
C LEU A 40 3.80 -1.53 -7.39
N THR A 41 4.25 -0.28 -7.37
CA THR A 41 5.60 0.13 -6.96
C THR A 41 5.48 1.19 -5.87
N ALA A 42 6.55 1.41 -5.10
CA ALA A 42 6.58 2.47 -4.09
C ALA A 42 6.28 3.85 -4.72
N GLN A 43 6.83 4.11 -5.91
CA GLN A 43 6.54 5.32 -6.68
C GLN A 43 5.05 5.44 -7.06
N ALA A 44 4.45 4.38 -7.61
CA ALA A 44 3.05 4.41 -8.01
C ALA A 44 2.10 4.59 -6.82
N LEU A 45 2.49 4.13 -5.62
CA LEU A 45 1.75 4.39 -4.38
C LEU A 45 1.81 5.88 -3.99
N ALA A 46 2.98 6.51 -4.07
CA ALA A 46 3.12 7.93 -3.81
C ALA A 46 2.32 8.77 -4.81
N GLU A 47 2.36 8.41 -6.10
CA GLU A 47 1.55 9.06 -7.14
C GLU A 47 0.05 8.89 -6.90
N LYS A 48 -0.38 7.70 -6.46
CA LYS A 48 -1.78 7.44 -6.09
C LYS A 48 -2.23 8.28 -4.89
N ALA A 49 -1.38 8.46 -3.89
CA ALA A 49 -1.69 9.27 -2.71
C ALA A 49 -1.97 10.75 -3.06
N GLU A 50 -1.44 11.24 -4.17
CA GLU A 50 -1.76 12.58 -4.69
C GLU A 50 -3.09 12.63 -5.45
N ALA A 51 -3.47 11.54 -6.09
CA ALA A 51 -4.67 11.45 -6.93
C ALA A 51 -5.91 10.96 -6.17
N GLU A 52 -5.72 10.32 -5.02
CA GLU A 52 -6.75 9.59 -4.28
C GLU A 52 -6.67 9.89 -2.78
N ILE A 53 -7.78 9.69 -2.06
CA ILE A 53 -7.79 9.81 -0.60
C ILE A 53 -7.36 8.48 0.00
N GLY A 54 -6.14 8.42 0.53
CA GLY A 54 -5.60 7.27 1.24
C GLY A 54 -5.37 7.53 2.72
N HIS A 55 -5.50 6.51 3.55
CA HIS A 55 -5.13 6.55 4.97
C HIS A 55 -4.39 5.26 5.35
N VAL A 56 -3.45 5.35 6.27
CA VAL A 56 -2.76 4.20 6.86
C VAL A 56 -2.98 4.16 8.35
N ALA A 57 -3.22 2.96 8.88
CA ALA A 57 -3.29 2.71 10.31
C ALA A 57 -1.93 2.18 10.78
N ILE A 58 -1.36 2.84 11.78
CA ILE A 58 -0.06 2.51 12.38
C ILE A 58 -0.30 1.99 13.80
N GLU A 59 0.29 0.83 14.11
CA GLU A 59 0.22 0.24 15.43
C GLU A 59 1.58 0.34 16.12
N GLN A 60 1.64 1.06 17.24
CA GLN A 60 2.86 1.21 18.06
C GLN A 60 4.12 1.63 17.29
N GLY A 61 3.97 2.49 16.27
CA GLY A 61 5.10 2.96 15.45
C GLY A 61 5.58 1.98 14.38
N LYS A 62 4.86 0.87 14.18
CA LYS A 62 4.99 -0.02 13.02
C LYS A 62 3.82 0.21 12.07
#